data_AF-A0A847YUR2-F1
#
_entry.id   AF-A0A847YUR2-F1
#
_cell.length_a   1.000
_cell.length_b   1.000
_cell.length_c   1.000
_cell.angle_alpha   90.00
_cell.angle_beta   90.00
_cell.angle_gamma   90.00
#
_symmetry.space_group_name_H-M   'P 1'
#
loop_
_entity.id
_entity.type
_entity.pdbx_description
1 polymer ?
#
loop_
_entity_poly.entity_id
_entity_poly.type
_entity_poly.pdbx_seq_one_letter_code
_entity_poly.pdbx_strand_id
1 'polypeptide(L)'
;MDIFVFLWPETLKERINFYLFGRPVIFRCNEFRVGSEIVECIDTTKDSCVAFPIWRVSQIVWPNGFREYLSGAINELKISQDDDDDGEDSVMRFPPESSNVLLYR
;
A
#
# COMPACT_ATOMS: atom_id res chain seq x y z
N MET A 1 -5.31 -17.59 -2.03
CA MET A 1 -5.60 -16.41 -1.18
C MET A 1 -5.40 -15.16 -2.04
N ASP A 2 -6.00 -14.02 -1.72
CA ASP A 2 -5.82 -12.78 -2.50
C ASP A 2 -5.04 -11.76 -1.69
N ILE A 3 -3.76 -11.60 -2.00
CA ILE A 3 -2.85 -10.65 -1.36
C ILE A 3 -2.71 -9.44 -2.28
N PHE A 4 -2.82 -8.25 -1.72
CA PHE A 4 -2.73 -6.99 -2.45
C PHE A 4 -1.44 -6.27 -2.06
N VAL A 5 -0.57 -6.05 -3.03
CA VAL A 5 0.68 -5.28 -2.89
C VAL A 5 0.43 -3.88 -3.42
N PHE A 6 0.52 -2.89 -2.55
CA PHE A 6 0.43 -1.48 -2.88
C PHE A 6 1.83 -0.93 -3.16
N LEU A 7 1.95 -0.19 -4.24
CA LEU A 7 3.21 0.39 -4.69
C LEU A 7 3.11 1.91 -4.74
N TRP A 8 4.22 2.56 -4.38
CA TRP A 8 4.44 3.97 -4.68
C TRP A 8 4.47 4.20 -6.20
N PRO A 9 3.90 5.32 -6.68
CA PRO A 9 3.85 5.63 -8.09
C PRO A 9 5.24 5.94 -8.64
N GLU A 10 5.67 5.23 -9.68
CA GLU A 10 6.98 5.40 -10.29
C GLU A 10 6.89 6.28 -11.52
N THR A 11 5.95 5.95 -12.41
CA THR A 11 5.74 6.65 -13.68
C THR A 11 4.94 7.94 -13.52
N LEU A 12 5.10 8.88 -14.45
CA LEU A 12 4.34 10.14 -14.46
C LEU A 12 2.83 9.90 -14.42
N LYS A 13 2.34 8.89 -15.16
CA LYS A 13 0.92 8.53 -15.19
C LYS A 13 0.42 8.04 -13.83
N GLU A 14 1.20 7.20 -13.15
CA GLU A 14 0.86 6.72 -11.82
C GLU A 14 0.86 7.86 -10.80
N ARG A 15 1.85 8.77 -10.89
CA ARG A 15 1.92 9.95 -10.01
C ARG A 15 0.72 10.85 -10.19
N ILE A 16 0.36 11.17 -11.43
CA ILE A 16 -0.83 11.98 -11.74
C ILE A 16 -2.08 11.32 -11.17
N ASN A 17 -2.26 10.01 -11.37
CA ASN A 17 -3.42 9.29 -10.83
C ASN A 17 -3.44 9.26 -9.30
N PHE A 18 -2.28 9.14 -8.67
CA PHE A 18 -2.15 9.16 -7.22
C PHE A 18 -2.51 10.54 -6.66
N TYR A 19 -1.95 11.63 -7.19
CA TYR A 19 -2.22 12.97 -6.71
C TYR A 19 -3.65 13.45 -6.97
N LEU A 20 -4.23 13.13 -8.13
CA LEU A 20 -5.57 13.59 -8.50
C LEU A 20 -6.70 12.75 -7.88
N PHE A 21 -6.45 11.46 -7.64
CA PHE A 21 -7.53 10.53 -7.25
C PHE A 21 -7.22 9.71 -6.01
N GLY A 22 -6.06 9.89 -5.37
CA GLY A 22 -5.64 9.10 -4.22
C GLY A 22 -5.45 7.62 -4.54
N ARG A 23 -5.21 7.27 -5.82
CA ARG A 23 -5.18 5.87 -6.28
C ARG A 23 -3.75 5.32 -6.28
N PRO A 24 -3.38 4.45 -5.32
CA PRO A 24 -2.10 3.76 -5.37
C PRO A 24 -2.09 2.74 -6.51
N VAL A 25 -0.88 2.31 -6.91
CA VAL A 25 -0.74 1.17 -7.82
C VAL A 25 -0.95 -0.09 -7.00
N ILE A 26 -1.87 -0.95 -7.43
CA ILE A 26 -2.27 -2.16 -6.70
C ILE A 26 -1.95 -3.38 -7.57
N PHE A 27 -1.19 -4.32 -7.01
CA PHE A 27 -0.92 -5.61 -7.60
C PHE A 27 -1.57 -6.72 -6.78
N ARG A 28 -2.22 -7.69 -7.45
CA ARG A 28 -2.84 -8.84 -6.78
C ARG A 28 -2.01 -10.08 -7.04
N CYS A 29 -1.68 -10.82 -5.99
CA CYS A 29 -1.05 -12.14 -6.07
C CYS A 29 -1.71 -13.13 -5.11
N ASN A 30 -1.37 -14.40 -5.27
CA ASN A 30 -1.78 -15.45 -4.36
C ASN A 30 -0.83 -15.63 -3.19
N GLU A 31 0.45 -15.39 -3.44
CA GLU A 31 1.54 -15.52 -2.48
C GLU A 31 2.53 -14.37 -2.67
N PHE A 32 3.28 -14.05 -1.63
CA PHE A 32 4.43 -13.17 -1.74
C PHE A 32 5.65 -13.76 -1.03
N ARG A 33 6.83 -13.36 -1.50
CA ARG A 33 8.10 -13.66 -0.83
C ARG A 33 8.86 -12.36 -0.64
N VAL A 34 9.47 -12.20 0.52
CA VAL A 34 10.29 -11.03 0.85
C VAL A 34 11.75 -11.46 0.78
N GLY A 35 12.47 -10.93 -0.20
CA GLY A 35 13.92 -11.01 -0.30
C GLY A 35 14.58 -9.85 0.46
N SER A 36 15.90 -9.71 0.34
CA SER A 36 16.64 -8.62 1.01
C SER A 36 16.33 -7.23 0.44
N GLU A 37 16.03 -7.14 -0.85
CA GLU A 37 15.80 -5.87 -1.55
C GLU A 37 14.50 -5.85 -2.39
N ILE A 38 13.81 -6.99 -2.45
CA ILE A 38 12.65 -7.18 -3.32
C ILE A 38 11.50 -7.86 -2.58
N VAL A 39 10.29 -7.59 -3.05
CA VAL A 39 9.08 -8.35 -2.77
C VAL A 39 8.65 -9.02 -4.06
N GLU A 40 8.60 -10.34 -4.06
CA GLU A 40 8.06 -11.14 -5.15
C GLU A 40 6.57 -11.38 -4.92
N CYS A 41 5.75 -11.09 -5.92
CA CYS A 41 4.31 -11.28 -5.93
C CYS A 41 4.00 -12.39 -6.93
N ILE A 42 3.52 -13.53 -6.44
CA ILE A 42 3.36 -14.77 -7.19
C ILE A 42 1.86 -15.03 -7.42
N ASP A 43 1.45 -15.04 -8.68
CA ASP A 43 0.11 -15.48 -9.11
C ASP A 43 0.22 -16.96 -9.51
N THR A 44 -0.20 -17.84 -8.59
CA THR A 44 -0.16 -19.29 -8.77
C THR A 44 -1.23 -19.78 -9.74
N THR A 45 -2.24 -18.95 -10.04
CA THR A 45 -3.28 -19.30 -11.02
C THR A 45 -2.82 -19.11 -12.46
N LYS A 46 -1.88 -18.19 -12.68
CA LYS A 46 -1.30 -17.89 -14.00
C LYS A 46 0.14 -18.36 -14.17
N ASP A 47 0.71 -19.00 -13.14
CA ASP A 47 2.12 -19.39 -13.07
C ASP A 47 3.05 -18.21 -13.42
N SER A 48 2.79 -17.06 -12.79
CA SER A 48 3.52 -15.82 -13.06
C SER A 48 4.05 -15.19 -11.78
N CYS A 49 5.22 -14.56 -11.87
CA CYS A 49 5.86 -13.88 -10.75
C CYS A 49 6.32 -12.50 -11.20
N VAL A 50 6.04 -11.49 -10.36
CA VAL A 50 6.52 -10.12 -10.55
C VAL A 50 7.26 -9.68 -9.30
N ALA A 51 8.48 -9.18 -9.48
CA ALA A 51 9.29 -8.67 -8.39
C ALA A 51 9.22 -7.13 -8.35
N PHE A 52 9.03 -6.59 -7.16
CA PHE A 52 9.06 -5.16 -6.89
C PHE A 52 10.22 -4.85 -5.93
N PRO A 53 10.97 -3.76 -6.14
CA PRO A 53 11.92 -3.29 -5.14
C PRO A 53 11.20 -2.95 -3.83
N ILE A 54 11.78 -3.28 -2.68
CA ILE A 54 11.18 -3.01 -1.36
C ILE A 54 10.84 -1.52 -1.18
N TRP A 55 11.72 -0.62 -1.61
CA TRP A 55 11.50 0.83 -1.51
C TRP A 55 10.29 1.33 -2.32
N ARG A 56 9.83 0.54 -3.31
CA ARG A 56 8.65 0.84 -4.10
C ARG A 56 7.37 0.28 -3.47
N VAL A 57 7.47 -0.73 -2.61
CA VAL A 57 6.33 -1.27 -1.89
C VAL A 57 5.96 -0.30 -0.78
N SER A 58 4.73 0.20 -0.78
CA SER A 58 4.22 1.00 0.34
C SER A 58 3.58 0.10 1.39
N GLN A 59 2.83 -0.92 0.94
CA GLN A 59 2.08 -1.79 1.83
C GLN A 59 1.73 -3.13 1.20
N ILE A 60 1.59 -4.18 2.01
CA ILE A 60 1.02 -5.48 1.61
C ILE A 60 -0.19 -5.78 2.50
N VAL A 61 -1.33 -6.09 1.90
CA VAL A 61 -2.62 -6.26 2.57
C VAL A 61 -3.25 -7.60 2.23
N TRP A 62 -3.71 -8.32 3.25
CA TRP A 62 -4.46 -9.57 3.08
C TRP A 62 -5.94 -9.30 2.81
N PRO A 63 -6.70 -10.25 2.22
CA PRO A 63 -8.05 -9.98 1.74
C PRO A 63 -9.01 -9.58 2.88
N ASN A 64 -8.76 -10.06 4.09
CA ASN A 64 -9.54 -9.71 5.27
C ASN A 64 -9.31 -8.25 5.72
N GLY A 65 -8.16 -7.63 5.40
CA GLY A 65 -7.85 -6.22 5.71
C GLY A 65 -8.07 -5.25 4.54
N PHE A 66 -8.41 -5.74 3.35
CA PHE A 66 -8.48 -4.92 2.13
C PHE A 66 -9.60 -3.87 2.16
N ARG A 67 -10.78 -4.22 2.69
CA ARG A 67 -11.91 -3.27 2.81
C ARG A 67 -11.61 -2.16 3.82
N GLU A 68 -11.01 -2.52 4.95
CA GLU A 68 -10.67 -1.60 6.03
C GLU A 68 -9.60 -0.59 5.58
N TYR A 69 -8.59 -1.05 4.84
CA TYR A 69 -7.57 -0.17 4.26
C TYR A 69 -8.15 0.79 3.21
N LEU A 70 -8.97 0.31 2.28
CA LEU A 70 -9.61 1.20 1.30
C LEU A 70 -10.46 2.28 1.98
N SER A 71 -11.17 1.96 3.08
CA SER A 71 -11.92 2.97 3.84
C SER A 71 -11.03 3.92 4.64
N GLY A 72 -9.91 3.44 5.20
CA GLY A 72 -8.97 4.26 5.98
C GLY A 72 -8.14 5.21 5.10
N ALA A 73 -7.57 4.71 4.01
CA ALA A 73 -6.74 5.50 3.09
C ALA A 73 -7.54 6.62 2.39
N ILE A 74 -8.83 6.39 2.10
CA ILE A 74 -9.72 7.43 1.55
C ILE A 74 -10.03 8.52 2.60
N ASN A 75 -10.08 8.17 3.89
CA ASN A 75 -10.33 9.14 4.96
C ASN A 75 -9.09 9.94 5.34
N GLU A 76 -7.89 9.33 5.38
CA GLU A 76 -6.64 10.07 5.65
C GLU A 76 -6.33 11.12 4.57
N LEU A 77 -6.67 10.83 3.31
CA LEU A 77 -6.56 11.81 2.22
C LEU A 77 -7.55 12.98 2.33
N LYS A 78 -8.72 12.77 2.94
CA LYS A 78 -9.69 13.85 3.20
C LYS A 78 -9.24 14.75 4.35
N ILE A 79 -8.71 14.16 5.42
CA ILE A 79 -8.24 14.92 6.59
C ILE A 79 -7.07 15.84 6.19
N SER A 80 -6.18 15.39 5.31
CA SER A 80 -5.07 16.25 4.80
C SER A 80 -5.49 17.40 3.86
N GLN A 81 -6.77 17.49 3.47
CA GLN A 81 -7.29 18.60 2.67
C GLN A 81 -8.08 19.63 3.48
N ASP A 82 -8.46 19.30 4.73
CA ASP A 82 -9.28 20.17 5.58
C ASP A 82 -8.48 20.85 6.71
N ASP A 83 -7.23 20.44 6.98
CA ASP A 83 -6.40 21.00 8.05
C ASP A 83 -5.34 21.99 7.53
N ASP A 84 -5.80 23.14 7.01
CA ASP A 84 -5.06 24.41 7.14
C ASP A 84 -5.36 24.98 8.53
N ASP A 85 -4.82 24.42 9.61
CA ASP A 85 -4.49 25.23 10.82
C ASP A 85 -3.65 24.46 11.86
N ASP A 86 -2.73 25.22 12.44
CA ASP A 86 -2.08 25.06 13.73
C ASP A 86 -1.27 23.78 14.01
N GLY A 87 0.05 23.93 13.84
CA GLY A 87 1.02 22.89 14.13
C GLY A 87 0.97 22.36 15.56
N GLU A 88 0.99 21.04 15.68
CA GLU A 88 1.80 20.32 16.65
C GLU A 88 2.13 18.93 16.12
N ASP A 89 3.30 18.46 16.54
CA ASP A 89 3.99 17.21 16.25
C ASP A 89 3.07 16.01 15.88
N SER A 90 3.01 15.66 14.59
CA SER A 90 2.23 14.51 14.12
C SER A 90 2.98 13.20 14.41
N VAL A 91 2.87 12.72 15.66
CA VAL A 91 3.34 11.38 16.04
C VAL A 91 2.45 10.33 15.38
N MET A 92 2.94 9.69 14.31
CA MET A 92 2.32 8.49 13.74
C MET A 92 2.36 7.36 14.79
N ARG A 93 1.20 7.00 15.32
CA ARG A 93 1.03 5.81 16.18
C ARG A 93 0.86 4.57 15.31
N PHE A 94 1.76 3.61 15.45
CA PHE A 94 1.62 2.28 14.86
C PHE A 94 0.47 1.50 15.55
N PRO A 95 -0.45 0.87 14.80
CA PRO A 95 -1.44 -0.03 15.40
C PRO A 95 -0.79 -1.36 15.82
N PRO A 96 -1.31 -2.03 16.86
CA PRO A 96 -0.66 -3.17 17.52
C PRO A 96 -0.77 -4.47 16.72
N GLU A 97 0.00 -5.46 17.17
CA GLU A 97 0.51 -6.70 16.55
C GLU A 97 -0.51 -7.76 16.02
N SER A 98 -1.63 -7.34 15.40
CA SER A 98 -2.52 -8.23 14.63
C SER A 98 -2.73 -7.75 13.18
N SER A 99 -1.81 -6.94 12.67
CA SER A 99 -2.00 -6.19 11.44
C SER A 99 -2.10 -7.09 10.21
N ASN A 100 -3.27 -7.12 9.56
CA ASN A 100 -3.49 -7.61 8.19
C ASN A 100 -2.76 -6.77 7.12
N VAL A 101 -1.66 -6.13 7.52
CA VAL A 101 -1.02 -5.01 6.86
C VAL A 101 0.47 -5.06 7.21
N LEU A 102 1.33 -5.20 6.21
CA LEU A 102 2.76 -4.95 6.33
C LEU A 102 3.09 -3.61 5.69
N LEU A 103 3.67 -2.69 6.47
CA LEU A 103 4.13 -1.38 6.00
C LEU A 103 5.62 -1.44 5.68
N TYR A 104 6.02 -0.83 4.56
CA TYR A 104 7.41 -0.64 4.18
C TYR A 104 7.72 0.86 4.16
N ARG A 105 8.84 1.24 4.78
CA ARG A 105 9.24 2.64 5.02
C ARG A 105 10.35 3.06 4.06
#